data_AF-A0A2I1FQT5-F1
#
_entry.id   AF-A0A2I1FQT5-F1
#
_cell.length_a   1.000
_cell.length_b   1.000
_cell.length_c   1.000
_cell.angle_alpha   90.00
_cell.angle_beta   90.00
_cell.angle_gamma   90.00
#
_symmetry.space_group_name_H-M   'P 1'
#
loop_
_entity.id
_entity.type
_entity.pdbx_description
1 polymer ?
#
loop_
_entity_poly.entity_id
_entity_poly.type
_entity_poly.pdbx_seq_one_letter_code
_entity_poly.pdbx_strand_id
1 'polypeptide(L)'
;MFFDGIYGKVKLTETGTAYFDTLNPDQIIKFFDNLTKELTDAVTAVTSTRITTNYRFVIDTSNIESSSKQYLLSIRIDKPKSASERETTFIIGDLKAMIQNMNITVLASGSSSKYLEPLYGYPGGMRIPSIYSNLF
;
A
#
# COMPACT_ATOMS: atom_id res chain seq x y z
N MET A 1 -5.14 -19.79 15.08
CA MET A 1 -5.67 -18.52 14.54
C MET A 1 -5.04 -18.33 13.17
N PHE A 2 -5.82 -18.41 12.09
CA PHE A 2 -5.29 -18.31 10.72
C PHE A 2 -5.20 -16.83 10.35
N PHE A 3 -3.98 -16.36 10.11
CA PHE A 3 -3.70 -15.05 9.57
C PHE A 3 -3.31 -15.28 8.11
N ASP A 4 -4.14 -14.89 7.15
CA ASP A 4 -3.88 -15.16 5.73
C ASP A 4 -2.98 -14.09 5.07
N GLY A 5 -2.64 -13.03 5.80
CA GLY A 5 -1.73 -11.98 5.37
C GLY A 5 -1.55 -10.90 6.42
N ILE A 6 -0.77 -9.88 6.07
CA ILE A 6 -0.58 -8.66 6.86
C ILE A 6 -1.25 -7.52 6.10
N TYR A 7 -2.12 -6.78 6.79
CA TYR A 7 -2.71 -5.56 6.26
C TYR A 7 -1.91 -4.37 6.78
N GLY A 8 -1.53 -3.49 5.88
CA GLY A 8 -0.99 -2.18 6.21
C GLY A 8 -1.58 -1.13 5.31
N LYS A 9 -1.11 0.10 5.50
CA LYS A 9 -1.61 1.24 4.76
C LYS A 9 -0.44 1.99 4.16
N VAL A 10 -0.66 2.55 2.97
CA VAL A 10 0.20 3.59 2.40
C VAL A 10 -0.55 4.91 2.42
N LYS A 11 0.16 6.01 2.58
CA LYS A 11 -0.43 7.35 2.64
C LYS A 11 -0.26 8.06 1.30
N LEU A 12 -1.29 8.77 0.85
CA LEU A 12 -1.19 9.68 -0.27
C LEU A 12 -0.64 11.03 0.19
N THR A 13 0.16 11.66 -0.67
CA THR A 13 0.47 13.10 -0.59
C THR A 13 -0.81 13.93 -0.68
N GLU A 14 -0.75 15.21 -0.33
CA GLU A 14 -1.89 16.13 -0.49
C GLU A 14 -2.32 16.22 -1.96
N THR A 15 -1.37 16.38 -2.88
CA THR A 15 -1.62 16.38 -4.33
C THR A 15 -2.22 15.05 -4.79
N GLY A 16 -1.71 13.93 -4.26
CA GLY A 16 -2.25 12.60 -4.50
C GLY A 16 -3.69 12.45 -4.05
N THR A 17 -4.02 12.99 -2.88
CA THR A 17 -5.38 12.98 -2.32
C THR A 17 -6.32 13.83 -3.17
N ALA A 18 -5.89 15.02 -3.59
CA ALA A 18 -6.66 15.88 -4.48
C ALA A 18 -6.93 15.21 -5.83
N TYR A 19 -5.94 14.54 -6.42
CA TYR A 19 -6.13 13.75 -7.64
C TYR A 19 -7.11 12.59 -7.41
N PHE A 20 -6.96 11.84 -6.32
CA PHE A 20 -7.80 10.70 -5.98
C PHE A 20 -9.27 11.10 -5.80
N ASP A 21 -9.54 12.27 -5.21
CA ASP A 21 -10.90 12.83 -5.05
C ASP A 21 -11.59 13.15 -6.39
N THR A 22 -10.84 13.27 -7.50
CA THR A 22 -11.42 13.47 -8.84
C THR A 22 -11.84 12.18 -9.54
N LEU A 23 -11.46 11.03 -8.99
CA LEU A 23 -11.67 9.73 -9.64
C LEU A 23 -13.09 9.23 -9.40
N ASN A 24 -13.70 8.70 -10.47
CA ASN A 24 -14.94 7.94 -10.35
C ASN A 24 -14.66 6.51 -9.81
N PRO A 25 -15.69 5.73 -9.44
CA PRO A 25 -15.49 4.40 -8.84
C PRO A 25 -14.62 3.44 -9.68
N ASP A 26 -14.79 3.40 -11.00
CA ASP A 26 -13.99 2.54 -11.87
C ASP A 26 -12.52 2.99 -11.94
N GLN A 27 -12.29 4.30 -11.90
CA GLN A 27 -10.96 4.88 -11.85
C GLN A 27 -10.28 4.65 -10.50
N ILE A 28 -11.03 4.64 -9.39
CA ILE A 28 -10.52 4.26 -8.07
C ILE A 28 -10.03 2.80 -8.09
N ILE A 29 -10.81 1.88 -8.67
CA ILE A 29 -10.40 0.47 -8.80
C ILE A 29 -9.10 0.37 -9.61
N LYS A 30 -9.04 1.04 -10.78
CA LYS A 30 -7.82 1.09 -11.61
C LYS A 30 -6.63 1.70 -10.87
N PHE A 31 -6.86 2.74 -10.06
CA PHE A 31 -5.82 3.36 -9.26
C PHE A 31 -5.18 2.35 -8.31
N PHE A 32 -6.01 1.58 -7.60
CA PHE A 32 -5.59 0.52 -6.69
C PHE A 32 -4.89 -0.65 -7.40
N ASP A 33 -5.41 -1.09 -8.56
CA ASP A 33 -4.79 -2.15 -9.36
C ASP A 33 -3.39 -1.74 -9.83
N ASN A 34 -3.28 -0.53 -10.40
CA ASN A 34 -2.00 0.03 -10.83
C ASN A 34 -1.04 0.19 -9.65
N LEU A 35 -1.51 0.70 -8.52
CA LEU A 35 -0.69 0.85 -7.32
C LEU A 35 -0.14 -0.49 -6.86
N THR A 36 -1.01 -1.50 -6.76
CA THR A 36 -0.62 -2.85 -6.31
C THR A 36 0.38 -3.49 -7.26
N LYS A 37 0.18 -3.32 -8.57
CA LYS A 37 1.11 -3.78 -9.60
C LYS A 37 2.46 -3.08 -9.50
N GLU A 38 2.48 -1.75 -9.40
CA GLU A 38 3.70 -0.95 -9.30
C GLU A 38 4.50 -1.29 -8.03
N LEU A 39 3.83 -1.50 -6.90
CA LEU A 39 4.47 -1.97 -5.66
C LEU A 39 5.04 -3.39 -5.80
N THR A 40 4.34 -4.29 -6.49
CA THR A 40 4.80 -5.66 -6.77
C THR A 40 6.02 -5.64 -7.67
N ASP A 41 5.98 -4.89 -8.76
CA ASP A 41 7.07 -4.79 -9.74
C ASP A 41 8.32 -4.14 -9.09
N ALA A 42 8.13 -3.20 -8.15
CA ALA A 42 9.22 -2.57 -7.42
C ALA A 42 9.93 -3.50 -6.41
N VAL A 43 9.18 -4.35 -5.69
CA VAL A 43 9.74 -5.14 -4.58
C VAL A 43 10.06 -6.58 -4.96
N THR A 44 9.34 -7.12 -5.94
CA THR A 44 9.47 -8.52 -6.32
C THR A 44 9.77 -8.63 -7.81
N ALA A 45 11.03 -8.47 -8.16
CA ALA A 45 11.53 -8.65 -9.52
C ALA A 45 11.33 -10.07 -10.09
N VAL A 46 10.83 -11.06 -9.33
CA VAL A 46 10.89 -12.47 -9.78
C VAL A 46 9.66 -13.36 -9.49
N THR A 47 8.92 -13.30 -8.38
CA THR A 47 8.08 -14.51 -8.05
C THR A 47 6.83 -14.35 -7.20
N SER A 48 6.34 -13.17 -6.83
CA SER A 48 5.25 -13.13 -5.83
C SER A 48 4.19 -12.07 -6.05
N THR A 49 3.06 -12.47 -6.64
CA THR A 49 1.78 -11.74 -6.63
C THR A 49 1.14 -11.80 -5.23
N ARG A 50 1.89 -11.41 -4.20
CA ARG A 50 1.45 -11.47 -2.79
C ARG A 50 1.07 -10.11 -2.24
N ILE A 51 1.37 -9.03 -2.96
CA ILE A 51 0.81 -7.70 -2.66
C ILE A 51 -0.55 -7.63 -3.33
N THR A 52 -1.59 -7.38 -2.54
CA THR A 52 -2.98 -7.31 -2.98
C THR A 52 -3.67 -6.12 -2.32
N THR A 53 -4.88 -5.81 -2.75
CA THR A 53 -5.71 -4.76 -2.16
C THR A 53 -7.16 -5.24 -2.06
N ASN A 54 -7.89 -4.64 -1.14
CA ASN A 54 -9.35 -4.77 -1.02
C ASN A 54 -10.07 -3.48 -1.41
N TYR A 55 -9.36 -2.55 -2.07
CA TYR A 55 -9.86 -1.26 -2.55
C TYR A 55 -10.38 -0.33 -1.44
N ARG A 56 -10.00 -0.58 -0.18
CA ARG A 56 -10.41 0.25 0.95
C ARG A 56 -9.42 1.37 1.21
N PHE A 57 -9.97 2.50 1.63
CA PHE A 57 -9.22 3.65 2.07
C PHE A 57 -9.94 4.35 3.20
N VAL A 58 -9.19 5.08 4.02
CA VAL A 58 -9.72 5.90 5.11
C VAL A 58 -9.05 7.26 5.09
N ILE A 59 -9.69 8.26 5.69
CA ILE A 59 -9.08 9.55 5.93
C ILE A 59 -8.05 9.39 7.05
N ASP A 60 -6.85 9.94 6.87
CA ASP A 60 -5.83 10.05 7.91
C ASP A 60 -6.27 11.08 8.95
N THR A 61 -6.66 10.61 10.13
CA THR A 61 -7.06 11.46 11.27
C THR A 61 -5.94 11.64 12.29
N SER A 62 -4.71 11.17 11.99
CA SER A 62 -3.59 11.23 12.93
C SER A 62 -3.06 12.64 13.18
N ASN A 63 -3.29 13.58 12.27
CA ASN A 63 -2.89 14.97 12.40
C ASN A 63 -4.11 15.89 12.30
N ILE A 64 -4.88 15.95 13.38
CA ILE A 64 -6.14 16.71 13.50
C ILE A 64 -5.93 18.23 13.29
N GLU A 65 -4.70 18.71 13.49
CA GLU A 65 -4.31 20.11 13.27
C GLU A 65 -4.01 20.44 11.79
N SER A 66 -3.74 19.42 10.96
CA SER A 66 -3.56 19.62 9.52
C SER A 66 -4.94 19.69 8.85
N SER A 67 -5.29 20.86 8.32
CA SER A 67 -6.54 21.02 7.54
C SER A 67 -6.54 20.24 6.22
N SER A 68 -5.39 19.70 5.81
CA SER A 68 -5.26 18.91 4.60
C SER A 68 -5.67 17.46 4.83
N LYS A 69 -6.87 17.12 4.32
CA LYS A 69 -7.34 15.75 4.19
C LYS A 69 -6.32 14.94 3.40
N GLN A 70 -5.86 13.82 3.97
CA GLN A 70 -5.03 12.83 3.28
C GLN A 70 -5.65 11.44 3.40
N TYR A 71 -5.46 10.60 2.38
CA TYR A 71 -5.96 9.22 2.43
C TYR A 71 -4.89 8.21 2.79
N LEU A 72 -5.31 7.22 3.57
CA LEU A 72 -4.60 5.98 3.82
C LEU A 72 -5.26 4.86 3.01
N LEU A 73 -4.52 4.29 2.06
CA LEU A 73 -4.96 3.21 1.18
C LEU A 73 -4.53 1.87 1.76
N SER A 74 -5.44 0.92 1.83
CA SER A 74 -5.16 -0.42 2.38
C SER A 74 -4.47 -1.32 1.35
N ILE A 75 -3.33 -1.85 1.77
CA ILE A 75 -2.52 -2.81 1.02
C ILE A 75 -2.32 -4.05 1.89
N ARG A 76 -2.50 -5.22 1.29
CA ARG A 76 -2.34 -6.51 1.93
C ARG A 76 -1.10 -7.21 1.37
N ILE A 77 -0.37 -7.89 2.23
CA ILE A 77 0.70 -8.80 1.84
C ILE A 77 0.37 -10.18 2.36
N ASP A 78 0.06 -11.12 1.46
CA ASP A 78 -0.25 -12.48 1.84
C ASP A 78 0.93 -13.16 2.55
N LYS A 79 0.63 -14.16 3.38
CA LYS A 79 1.67 -15.01 3.98
C LYS A 79 2.36 -15.88 2.91
N PRO A 80 3.60 -16.35 3.15
CA PRO A 80 4.21 -17.32 2.27
C PRO A 80 3.37 -18.61 2.21
N LYS A 81 3.20 -19.17 1.01
CA LYS A 81 2.53 -20.46 0.80
C LYS A 81 3.47 -21.65 0.95
N SER A 82 4.78 -21.43 0.86
CA SER A 82 5.83 -22.42 1.03
C SER A 82 7.05 -21.82 1.71
N ALA A 83 7.94 -22.66 2.26
CA ALA A 83 9.21 -22.23 2.86
C ALA A 83 10.20 -21.62 1.84
N SER A 84 9.97 -21.81 0.54
CA SER A 84 10.77 -21.19 -0.52
C SER A 84 10.34 -19.76 -0.85
N GLU A 85 9.14 -19.36 -0.42
CA GLU A 85 8.67 -17.99 -0.62
C GLU A 85 9.25 -17.05 0.44
N ARG A 86 9.51 -15.81 0.02
CA ARG A 86 10.05 -14.77 0.89
C ARG A 86 9.10 -14.46 2.04
N GLU A 87 9.65 -14.33 3.25
CA GLU A 87 8.87 -13.93 4.43
C GLU A 87 8.24 -12.55 4.25
N THR A 88 7.01 -12.39 4.75
CA THR A 88 6.24 -11.14 4.63
C THR A 88 6.98 -9.95 5.24
N THR A 89 7.76 -10.16 6.29
CA THR A 89 8.56 -9.12 6.95
C THR A 89 9.60 -8.49 6.04
N PHE A 90 10.23 -9.27 5.15
CA PHE A 90 11.17 -8.72 4.18
C PHE A 90 10.47 -7.91 3.09
N ILE A 91 9.30 -8.35 2.63
CA ILE A 91 8.50 -7.59 1.66
C ILE A 91 8.09 -6.24 2.25
N ILE A 92 7.69 -6.22 3.53
CA ILE A 92 7.38 -5.00 4.27
C ILE A 92 8.59 -4.06 4.34
N GLY A 93 9.77 -4.61 4.66
CA GLY A 93 11.02 -3.85 4.73
C GLY A 93 11.37 -3.19 3.39
N ASP A 94 11.29 -3.96 2.31
CA ASP A 94 11.54 -3.46 0.96
C ASP A 94 10.51 -2.41 0.53
N LEU A 95 9.22 -2.65 0.75
CA LEU A 95 8.17 -1.66 0.45
C LEU A 95 8.43 -0.34 1.17
N LYS A 96 8.74 -0.42 2.47
CA LYS A 96 9.10 0.76 3.26
C LYS A 96 10.30 1.48 2.65
N ALA A 97 11.38 0.76 2.33
CA ALA A 97 12.58 1.35 1.74
C ALA A 97 12.30 1.97 0.36
N MET A 98 11.51 1.31 -0.49
CA MET A 98 11.19 1.78 -1.83
C MET A 98 10.35 3.05 -1.82
N ILE A 99 9.36 3.14 -0.91
CA ILE A 99 8.53 4.33 -0.73
C ILE A 99 9.33 5.46 -0.07
N GLN A 100 10.15 5.17 0.94
CA GLN A 100 10.98 6.20 1.58
C GLN A 100 12.03 6.80 0.64
N ASN A 101 12.52 6.02 -0.32
CA ASN A 101 13.47 6.46 -1.35
C ASN A 101 12.76 6.69 -2.70
N MET A 102 11.49 7.09 -2.70
CA MET A 102 10.65 7.15 -3.92
C MET A 102 11.31 7.90 -5.07
N ASN A 103 12.02 9.00 -4.78
CA ASN A 103 12.69 9.85 -5.76
C ASN A 103 13.74 9.13 -6.64
N ILE A 104 14.27 7.99 -6.21
CA ILE A 104 15.27 7.20 -6.95
C ILE A 104 14.76 5.81 -7.33
N THR A 105 13.50 5.49 -7.04
CA THR A 105 12.89 4.20 -7.38
C THR A 105 11.91 4.33 -8.54
N VAL A 106 11.56 3.20 -9.15
CA VAL A 106 10.56 3.13 -10.22
C VAL A 106 9.19 3.68 -9.81
N LEU A 107 8.91 3.76 -8.51
CA LEU A 107 7.66 4.28 -7.95
C LEU A 107 7.47 5.78 -8.25
N ALA A 108 8.55 6.58 -8.37
CA ALA A 108 8.42 7.99 -8.73
C ALA A 108 7.77 8.21 -10.12
N SER A 109 7.92 7.25 -11.02
CA SER A 109 7.35 7.30 -12.38
C SER A 109 6.04 6.52 -12.55
N GLY A 110 5.55 5.87 -11.48
CA GLY A 110 4.32 5.09 -11.54
C GLY A 110 3.08 5.94 -11.78
N SER A 111 2.05 5.32 -12.35
CA SER A 111 0.77 5.99 -12.59
C SER A 111 0.03 6.33 -11.29
N SER A 112 0.10 5.43 -10.30
CA SER A 112 -0.52 5.61 -8.98
C SER A 112 0.51 5.82 -7.87
N SER A 113 1.62 5.08 -7.89
CA SER A 113 2.64 5.10 -6.83
C SER A 113 3.39 6.42 -6.70
N LYS A 114 3.44 7.24 -7.75
CA LYS A 114 4.01 8.60 -7.68
C LYS A 114 3.32 9.53 -6.69
N TYR A 115 2.12 9.17 -6.24
CA TYR A 115 1.33 9.96 -5.30
C TYR A 115 1.52 9.54 -3.85
N LEU A 116 2.33 8.51 -3.57
CA LEU A 116 2.60 8.05 -2.22
C LEU A 116 3.43 9.08 -1.44
N GLU A 117 3.16 9.21 -0.15
CA GLU A 117 3.88 10.03 0.81
C GLU A 117 5.17 9.31 1.25
N PRO A 118 6.36 9.77 0.80
CA PRO A 118 7.61 9.08 1.08
C PRO A 118 7.93 9.01 2.57
N LEU A 119 7.61 10.06 3.34
CA LEU A 119 7.94 10.12 4.77
C LEU A 119 7.10 9.13 5.61
N TYR A 120 5.89 8.82 5.16
CA TYR A 120 5.03 7.83 5.80
C TYR A 120 5.54 6.41 5.54
N GLY A 121 5.96 6.12 4.30
CA GLY A 121 6.45 4.80 3.91
C GLY A 121 5.37 3.72 4.02
N TYR A 122 5.69 2.64 4.73
CA TYR A 122 4.76 1.57 5.11
C TYR A 122 5.02 1.19 6.58
N PRO A 123 4.44 1.93 7.55
CA PRO A 123 4.70 1.70 8.96
C PRO A 123 4.06 0.36 9.36
N GLY A 124 4.88 -0.70 9.32
CA GLY A 124 4.61 -2.07 9.76
C GLY A 124 3.13 -2.48 9.82
N GLY A 125 2.67 -3.22 8.81
CA GLY A 125 1.29 -3.70 8.80
C GLY A 125 0.93 -4.55 10.02
N MET A 126 -0.30 -4.42 10.50
CA MET A 126 -0.81 -5.20 11.62
C MET A 126 -1.10 -6.63 11.14
N ARG A 127 -0.72 -7.65 11.92
CA ARG A 127 -1.15 -9.03 11.67
C ARG A 127 -2.62 -9.13 12.03
N ILE A 128 -3.49 -9.13 11.01
CA ILE A 128 -4.94 -9.12 11.21
C ILE A 128 -5.47 -10.54 11.00
N PRO A 129 -6.16 -11.13 12.00
CA PRO A 129 -6.84 -12.41 11.81
C PRO A 129 -7.84 -12.29 10.66
N SER A 130 -7.99 -13.32 9.81
CA SER A 130 -8.80 -13.25 8.59
C SER A 130 -10.25 -12.79 8.84
N ILE A 131 -10.81 -13.06 10.02
CA ILE A 131 -12.14 -12.63 10.46
C ILE A 131 -12.32 -11.11 10.61
N TYR A 132 -11.22 -10.34 10.75
CA TYR A 132 -11.24 -8.88 10.88
C TYR A 132 -10.79 -8.16 9.60
N SER A 133 -10.56 -8.89 8.51
CA SER A 133 -10.16 -8.33 7.21
C SER A 133 -11.17 -7.32 6.63
N ASN A 134 -12.41 -7.33 7.11
CA ASN A 134 -13.44 -6.38 6.70
C ASN A 134 -13.34 -5.00 7.37
N LEU A 135 -12.52 -4.86 8.41
CA LEU A 135 -12.36 -3.62 9.18
C LEU A 135 -11.20 -2.74 8.68
N PHE A 136 -10.44 -3.22 7.71
CA PHE A 136 -9.25 -2.58 7.18
C PHE A 136 -9.31 -2.53 5.67
#